data_AF-A0A1F5L5I6-F1
#
_entry.id   AF-A0A1F5L5I6-F1
#
_cell.length_a   1.000
_cell.length_b   1.000
_cell.length_c   1.000
_cell.angle_alpha   90.00
_cell.angle_beta   90.00
_cell.angle_gamma   90.00
#
_symmetry.space_group_name_H-M   'P 1'
#
loop_
_entity.id
_entity.type
_entity.pdbx_description
1 polymer ?
#
loop_
_entity_poly.entity_id
_entity_poly.type
_entity_poly.pdbx_seq_one_letter_code
_entity_poly.pdbx_strand_id
1 'polypeptide(L)'
;MPSPVSVVCVGMAGSGKTTFMQRINSHLHEKNTVPYVLNLDPAVHSVPFDSNIDIRDSINYKEVMKQYNLGPNGGILTSLNLFATKVDQIISLLEKRTAPNPENPSAKPIEHILIDTPGQIEVFVWSASGSILLETLASSFPTVIAYIIDTPRASSTSTFMSNMLYACSILYKTKLPMILVFNKTDVKDAEFAKEWMTDFDAFQQALRQEEEAGAFGTEGGAGGFGSGSGYMGSLLNSMSLMLEEFYRHLSVVGVSSMTGDGVDEFFEAVETKRQEFERDYKPELERKKKEREEQKESQRELELGKLMKDMSVSGSSARTQKGPSHEPETVSEAEDDEDDIIKRGLADGEADSDYEDYEGADAGNDEGLSQRYKEALSGSQSAPSNQDNSFTRYLRASQMGQ
;
A
#
# COMPACT_ATOMS: atom_id res chain seq x y z
N MET A 1 -31.73 0.83 -8.46
CA MET A 1 -30.90 2.01 -8.14
C MET A 1 -29.45 1.59 -8.31
N PRO A 2 -28.56 2.48 -8.77
CA PRO A 2 -27.14 2.15 -8.86
C PRO A 2 -26.59 1.79 -7.47
N SER A 3 -25.65 0.86 -7.42
CA SER A 3 -24.98 0.49 -6.18
C SER A 3 -24.13 1.66 -5.67
N PRO A 4 -24.01 1.85 -4.34
CA PRO A 4 -23.17 2.90 -3.76
C PRO A 4 -21.71 2.74 -4.20
N VAL A 5 -21.03 3.85 -4.49
CA VAL A 5 -19.61 3.83 -4.86
C VAL A 5 -18.74 4.14 -3.67
N SER A 6 -17.75 3.27 -3.42
CA SER A 6 -16.69 3.50 -2.45
C SER A 6 -15.53 4.24 -3.09
N VAL A 7 -15.22 5.43 -2.59
CA VAL A 7 -14.06 6.25 -3.00
C VAL A 7 -13.02 6.19 -1.90
N VAL A 8 -11.89 5.58 -2.19
CA VAL A 8 -10.76 5.48 -1.23
C VAL A 8 -9.72 6.53 -1.59
N CYS A 9 -9.53 7.50 -0.71
CA CYS A 9 -8.54 8.55 -0.91
C CYS A 9 -7.16 8.05 -0.47
N VAL A 10 -6.23 7.96 -1.42
CA VAL A 10 -4.85 7.48 -1.21
C VAL A 10 -3.89 8.53 -1.76
N GLY A 11 -2.70 8.67 -1.20
CA GLY A 11 -1.73 9.67 -1.67
C GLY A 11 -0.63 9.91 -0.65
N MET A 12 0.43 10.61 -1.06
CA MET A 12 1.56 10.92 -0.16
C MET A 12 1.14 11.80 1.02
N ALA A 13 1.94 11.80 2.09
CA ALA A 13 1.77 12.74 3.19
C ALA A 13 1.87 14.18 2.67
N GLY A 14 0.91 15.03 3.05
CA GLY A 14 0.87 16.43 2.62
C GLY A 14 0.27 16.69 1.23
N SER A 15 -0.18 15.67 0.49
CA SER A 15 -0.91 15.88 -0.78
C SER A 15 -2.31 16.46 -0.59
N GLY A 16 -2.84 16.43 0.64
CA GLY A 16 -4.11 17.04 1.02
C GLY A 16 -5.30 16.08 1.02
N LYS A 17 -5.09 14.77 1.23
CA LYS A 17 -6.15 13.74 1.35
C LYS A 17 -7.33 14.17 2.23
N THR A 18 -7.07 14.50 3.50
CA THR A 18 -8.11 14.89 4.46
C THR A 18 -8.80 16.21 4.09
N THR A 19 -8.08 17.16 3.49
CA THR A 19 -8.68 18.42 2.99
C THR A 19 -9.56 18.17 1.76
N PHE A 20 -9.12 17.30 0.87
CA PHE A 20 -9.90 16.85 -0.27
C PHE A 20 -11.17 16.13 0.21
N MET A 21 -11.05 15.24 1.20
CA MET A 21 -12.17 14.55 1.84
C MET A 21 -13.21 15.52 2.41
N GLN A 22 -12.75 16.55 3.13
CA GLN A 22 -13.62 17.61 3.65
C GLN A 22 -14.37 18.33 2.53
N ARG A 23 -13.68 18.65 1.43
CA ARG A 23 -14.26 19.38 0.30
C ARG A 23 -15.32 18.56 -0.42
N ILE A 24 -15.00 17.31 -0.77
CA ILE A 24 -15.95 16.43 -1.48
C ILE A 24 -17.16 16.10 -0.60
N ASN A 25 -16.97 15.98 0.72
CA ASN A 25 -18.07 15.78 1.66
C ASN A 25 -19.01 17.01 1.63
N SER A 26 -18.45 18.21 1.77
CA SER A 26 -19.23 19.46 1.73
C SER A 26 -20.00 19.61 0.42
N HIS A 27 -19.36 19.30 -0.73
CA HIS A 27 -19.98 19.33 -2.05
C HIS A 27 -21.19 18.39 -2.18
N LEU A 28 -21.06 17.17 -1.66
CA LEU A 28 -22.15 16.19 -1.67
C LEU A 28 -23.29 16.58 -0.72
N HIS A 29 -22.99 17.21 0.41
CA HIS A 29 -24.02 17.81 1.27
C HIS A 29 -24.80 18.91 0.56
N GLU A 30 -24.13 19.79 -0.21
CA GLU A 30 -24.79 20.84 -1.00
C GLU A 30 -25.71 20.26 -2.09
N LYS A 31 -25.33 19.12 -2.69
CA LYS A 31 -26.15 18.39 -3.67
C LYS A 31 -27.25 17.52 -3.06
N ASN A 32 -27.42 17.52 -1.73
CA ASN A 32 -28.36 16.66 -1.02
C ASN A 32 -28.16 15.16 -1.31
N THR A 33 -26.90 14.74 -1.43
CA THR A 33 -26.44 13.36 -1.62
C THR A 33 -25.40 13.02 -0.56
N VAL A 34 -25.82 13.10 0.71
CA VAL A 34 -24.94 12.94 1.88
C VAL A 34 -24.20 11.61 1.83
N PRO A 35 -22.84 11.62 1.86
CA PRO A 35 -22.05 10.40 1.82
C PRO A 35 -21.97 9.71 3.18
N TYR A 36 -21.53 8.45 3.17
CA TYR A 36 -21.11 7.75 4.38
C TYR A 36 -19.58 7.82 4.49
N VAL A 37 -19.06 8.42 5.57
CA VAL A 37 -17.64 8.76 5.69
C VAL A 37 -16.94 7.84 6.69
N LEU A 38 -15.79 7.30 6.30
CA LEU A 38 -14.92 6.47 7.14
C LEU A 38 -13.55 7.13 7.26
N ASN A 39 -13.04 7.25 8.49
CA ASN A 39 -11.66 7.64 8.77
C ASN A 39 -10.84 6.42 9.18
N LEU A 40 -9.81 6.09 8.41
CA LEU A 40 -8.86 5.02 8.71
C LEU A 40 -7.49 5.54 9.16
N ASP A 41 -7.29 6.85 9.34
CA ASP A 41 -6.06 7.40 9.91
C ASP A 41 -6.13 7.42 11.45
N PRO A 42 -5.36 6.58 12.17
CA PRO A 42 -5.34 6.56 13.63
C PRO A 42 -4.47 7.68 14.23
N ALA A 43 -3.57 8.28 13.43
CA ALA A 43 -2.61 9.29 13.89
C ALA A 43 -3.14 10.73 13.75
N VAL A 44 -4.27 10.94 13.07
CA VAL A 44 -4.88 12.26 12.90
C VAL A 44 -5.41 12.83 14.22
N HIS A 45 -5.00 14.05 14.55
CA HIS A 45 -5.42 14.72 15.79
C HIS A 45 -6.89 15.18 15.75
N SER A 46 -7.31 15.80 14.66
CA SER A 46 -8.66 16.30 14.47
C SER A 46 -9.06 16.10 13.01
N VAL A 47 -10.22 15.50 12.80
CA VAL A 47 -10.81 15.33 11.47
C VAL A 47 -11.74 16.53 11.25
N PRO A 48 -11.59 17.29 10.14
CA PRO A 48 -12.38 18.50 9.90
C PRO A 48 -13.77 18.22 9.32
N PHE A 49 -14.25 16.98 9.40
CA PHE A 49 -15.54 16.50 8.94
C PHE A 49 -16.09 15.45 9.90
N ASP A 50 -17.41 15.27 9.91
CA ASP A 50 -18.06 14.25 10.71
C ASP A 50 -17.90 12.87 10.03
N SER A 51 -17.12 11.98 10.66
CA SER A 51 -16.97 10.58 10.24
C SER A 51 -18.07 9.72 10.85
N ASN A 52 -18.67 8.82 10.05
CA ASN A 52 -19.64 7.84 10.54
C ASN A 52 -18.95 6.65 11.21
N ILE A 53 -17.75 6.30 10.72
CA ILE A 53 -16.88 5.29 11.33
C ILE A 53 -15.50 5.92 11.46
N ASP A 54 -14.97 5.98 12.68
CA ASP A 54 -13.62 6.43 12.96
C ASP A 54 -12.82 5.30 13.61
N ILE A 55 -11.66 4.97 13.04
CA ILE A 55 -10.73 4.01 13.63
C ILE A 55 -10.34 4.38 15.07
N ARG A 56 -10.31 5.68 15.39
CA ARG A 56 -9.91 6.21 16.70
C ARG A 56 -10.92 5.91 17.80
N ASP A 57 -12.18 5.64 17.45
CA ASP A 57 -13.22 5.26 18.43
C ASP A 57 -13.03 3.81 18.92
N SER A 58 -12.45 2.97 18.06
CA SER A 58 -12.20 1.56 18.37
C SER A 58 -10.79 1.32 18.92
N ILE A 59 -9.81 2.12 18.49
CA ILE A 59 -8.39 1.86 18.75
C ILE A 59 -7.69 3.16 19.16
N ASN A 60 -7.14 3.16 20.37
CA ASN A 60 -6.34 4.27 20.86
C ASN A 60 -4.89 4.14 20.38
N TYR A 61 -4.56 4.88 19.31
CA TYR A 61 -3.23 4.93 18.70
C TYR A 61 -2.07 5.11 19.71
N LYS A 62 -2.25 6.00 20.70
CA LYS A 62 -1.20 6.29 21.70
C LYS A 62 -0.98 5.11 22.65
N GLU A 63 -2.05 4.42 23.01
CA GLU A 63 -1.97 3.23 23.85
C GLU A 63 -1.33 2.06 23.10
N VAL A 64 -1.68 1.86 21.82
CA VAL A 64 -1.05 0.85 20.96
C VAL A 64 0.46 1.08 20.87
N MET A 65 0.90 2.32 20.61
CA MET A 65 2.33 2.63 20.59
C MET A 65 3.02 2.31 21.93
N LYS A 66 2.37 2.61 23.06
CA LYS A 66 2.93 2.39 24.39
C LYS A 66 2.97 0.91 24.79
N GLN A 67 1.90 0.17 24.51
CA GLN A 67 1.76 -1.24 24.90
C GLN A 67 2.71 -2.14 24.09
N TYR A 68 2.81 -1.89 22.79
CA TYR A 68 3.65 -2.69 21.89
C TYR A 68 5.05 -2.10 21.69
N ASN A 69 5.38 -1.00 22.37
CA ASN A 69 6.65 -0.28 22.26
C ASN A 69 7.04 0.04 20.81
N LEU A 70 6.08 0.57 20.05
CA LEU A 70 6.20 0.82 18.61
C LEU A 70 6.49 2.29 18.32
N GLY A 71 7.28 2.53 17.27
CA GLY A 71 7.39 3.85 16.65
C GLY A 71 6.11 4.27 15.91
N PRO A 72 6.03 5.52 15.41
CA PRO A 72 4.80 6.07 14.82
C PRO A 72 4.21 5.23 13.68
N ASN A 73 5.03 4.76 12.74
CA ASN A 73 4.61 3.92 11.61
C ASN A 73 4.15 2.54 12.05
N GLY A 74 4.85 1.92 13.01
CA GLY A 74 4.45 0.64 13.60
C GLY A 74 3.12 0.75 14.34
N GLY A 75 2.89 1.85 15.04
CA GLY A 75 1.60 2.13 15.68
C GLY A 75 0.45 2.23 14.68
N ILE A 76 0.66 2.87 13.51
CA ILE A 76 -0.36 2.97 12.45
C ILE A 76 -0.66 1.58 11.90
N LEU A 77 0.37 0.80 11.55
CA LEU A 77 0.22 -0.55 11.01
C LEU A 77 -0.54 -1.46 11.98
N THR A 78 -0.14 -1.50 13.25
CA THR A 78 -0.82 -2.32 14.26
C THR A 78 -2.27 -1.87 14.48
N SER A 79 -2.53 -0.56 14.43
CA SER A 79 -3.90 -0.06 14.52
C SER A 79 -4.74 -0.50 13.32
N LEU A 80 -4.20 -0.47 12.10
CA LEU A 80 -4.89 -1.00 10.93
C LEU A 80 -5.12 -2.51 11.02
N ASN A 81 -4.17 -3.28 11.55
CA ASN A 81 -4.32 -4.72 11.74
C ASN A 81 -5.46 -5.04 12.71
N LEU A 82 -5.50 -4.35 13.86
CA LEU A 82 -6.60 -4.50 14.82
C LEU A 82 -7.94 -4.08 14.22
N PHE A 83 -7.96 -3.06 13.37
CA PHE A 83 -9.18 -2.62 12.69
C PHE A 83 -9.66 -3.62 11.63
N ALA A 84 -8.72 -4.26 10.91
CA ALA A 84 -9.02 -5.25 9.90
C ALA A 84 -9.74 -6.48 10.46
N THR A 85 -9.49 -6.86 11.73
CA THR A 85 -10.24 -7.95 12.41
C THR A 85 -11.76 -7.70 12.49
N LYS A 86 -12.19 -6.44 12.31
CA LYS A 86 -13.61 -6.04 12.34
C LYS A 86 -14.14 -5.66 10.96
N VAL A 87 -13.40 -5.95 9.88
CA VAL A 87 -13.80 -5.55 8.51
C VAL A 87 -15.18 -6.07 8.14
N ASP A 88 -15.50 -7.33 8.46
CA ASP A 88 -16.81 -7.92 8.15
C ASP A 88 -17.97 -7.22 8.86
N GLN A 89 -17.74 -6.75 10.10
CA GLN A 89 -18.73 -5.98 10.85
C GLN A 89 -18.95 -4.60 10.21
N ILE A 90 -17.89 -3.97 9.72
CA ILE A 90 -17.93 -2.70 9.03
C ILE A 90 -18.68 -2.84 7.70
N ILE A 91 -18.36 -3.86 6.90
CA ILE A 91 -19.06 -4.13 5.64
C ILE A 91 -20.53 -4.41 5.89
N SER A 92 -20.86 -5.26 6.86
CA SER A 92 -22.25 -5.54 7.26
C SER A 92 -23.00 -4.27 7.69
N LEU A 93 -22.31 -3.33 8.36
CA LEU A 93 -22.88 -2.05 8.72
C LEU A 93 -23.09 -1.16 7.49
N LEU A 94 -22.13 -1.10 6.57
CA LEU A 94 -22.24 -0.36 5.32
C LEU A 94 -23.39 -0.88 4.47
N GLU A 95 -23.52 -2.19 4.30
CA GLU A 95 -24.61 -2.82 3.53
C GLU A 95 -25.97 -2.47 4.13
N LYS A 96 -26.12 -2.55 5.46
CA LYS A 96 -27.37 -2.18 6.16
C LYS A 96 -27.71 -0.70 6.02
N ARG A 97 -26.71 0.18 6.06
CA ARG A 97 -26.89 1.64 6.02
C ARG A 97 -27.11 2.17 4.60
N THR A 98 -26.49 1.51 3.61
CA THR A 98 -26.65 1.85 2.20
C THR A 98 -27.90 1.21 1.58
N ALA A 99 -28.42 0.13 2.18
CA ALA A 99 -29.70 -0.44 1.78
C ALA A 99 -30.86 0.56 1.98
N PRO A 100 -31.90 0.52 1.11
CA PRO A 100 -33.08 1.35 1.28
C PRO A 100 -33.73 1.07 2.63
N ASN A 101 -33.83 2.09 3.48
CA ASN A 101 -34.27 1.92 4.85
C ASN A 101 -35.78 1.62 4.89
N PRO A 102 -36.23 0.42 5.33
CA PRO A 102 -37.64 0.04 5.25
C PRO A 102 -38.54 0.87 6.19
N GLU A 103 -37.97 1.47 7.24
CA GLU A 103 -38.70 2.30 8.22
C GLU A 103 -38.89 3.75 7.77
N ASN A 104 -38.11 4.23 6.81
CA ASN A 104 -38.20 5.61 6.33
C ASN A 104 -37.99 5.68 4.79
N PRO A 105 -39.01 5.31 3.99
CA PRO A 105 -38.90 5.19 2.54
C PRO A 105 -38.67 6.53 1.81
N SER A 106 -38.75 7.67 2.52
CA SER A 106 -38.44 9.00 2.00
C SER A 106 -36.98 9.41 2.16
N ALA A 107 -36.17 8.65 2.92
CA ALA A 107 -34.74 8.92 3.05
C ALA A 107 -34.04 8.51 1.74
N LYS A 108 -33.29 9.45 1.15
CA LYS A 108 -32.46 9.12 -0.03
C LYS A 108 -31.45 8.03 0.36
N PRO A 109 -31.25 7.02 -0.50
CA PRO A 109 -30.20 6.03 -0.29
C PRO A 109 -28.83 6.70 -0.34
N ILE A 110 -27.87 6.12 0.36
CA ILE A 110 -26.49 6.59 0.33
C ILE A 110 -25.87 6.17 -1.00
N GLU A 111 -25.43 7.14 -1.79
CA GLU A 111 -24.85 6.91 -3.12
C GLU A 111 -23.31 6.81 -3.08
N HIS A 112 -22.68 7.41 -2.07
CA HIS A 112 -21.22 7.48 -1.96
C HIS A 112 -20.73 7.08 -0.57
N ILE A 113 -19.70 6.25 -0.54
CA ILE A 113 -18.93 5.90 0.65
C ILE A 113 -17.55 6.52 0.48
N LEU A 114 -17.12 7.37 1.40
CA LEU A 114 -15.84 8.06 1.32
C LEU A 114 -14.89 7.56 2.40
N ILE A 115 -13.68 7.18 2.04
CA ILE A 115 -12.71 6.56 2.95
C ILE A 115 -11.42 7.37 2.97
N ASP A 116 -11.08 7.96 4.11
CA ASP A 116 -9.80 8.62 4.33
C ASP A 116 -8.77 7.60 4.85
N THR A 117 -7.54 7.66 4.32
CA THR A 117 -6.47 6.70 4.64
C THR A 117 -5.30 7.39 5.34
N PRO A 118 -4.47 6.64 6.09
CA PRO A 118 -3.33 7.22 6.78
C PRO A 118 -2.41 8.09 5.91
N GLY A 119 -1.79 9.08 6.54
CA GLY A 119 -0.80 9.95 5.91
C GLY A 119 0.29 9.20 5.12
N GLN A 120 0.80 8.12 5.70
CA GLN A 120 1.83 7.24 5.11
C GLN A 120 1.20 6.19 4.21
N ILE A 121 1.32 6.39 2.90
CA ILE A 121 0.70 5.54 1.88
C ILE A 121 1.19 4.09 1.94
N GLU A 122 2.45 3.87 2.30
CA GLU A 122 3.06 2.55 2.30
C GLU A 122 2.45 1.64 3.35
N VAL A 123 2.10 2.21 4.52
CA VAL A 123 1.48 1.48 5.63
C VAL A 123 0.07 1.00 5.25
N PHE A 124 -0.60 1.68 4.33
CA PHE A 124 -1.92 1.27 3.86
C PHE A 124 -1.84 0.33 2.67
N VAL A 125 -1.17 0.71 1.57
CA VAL A 125 -1.20 -0.06 0.31
C VAL A 125 -0.41 -1.37 0.38
N TRP A 126 0.74 -1.36 1.08
CA TRP A 126 1.62 -2.52 1.15
C TRP A 126 1.36 -3.40 2.37
N SER A 127 0.43 -3.03 3.26
CA SER A 127 0.03 -3.89 4.36
C SER A 127 -0.99 -4.94 3.94
N ALA A 128 -0.93 -6.10 4.59
CA ALA A 128 -1.95 -7.13 4.48
C ALA A 128 -3.32 -6.57 4.88
N SER A 129 -3.39 -5.82 5.97
CA SER A 129 -4.63 -5.23 6.49
C SER A 129 -5.28 -4.24 5.55
N GLY A 130 -4.51 -3.38 4.88
CA GLY A 130 -5.06 -2.49 3.85
C GLY A 130 -5.52 -3.26 2.61
N SER A 131 -4.78 -4.30 2.20
CA SER A 131 -5.18 -5.18 1.10
C SER A 131 -6.51 -5.90 1.41
N ILE A 132 -6.64 -6.51 2.59
CA ILE A 132 -7.86 -7.17 3.05
C ILE A 132 -9.03 -6.19 3.06
N LEU A 133 -8.84 -4.98 3.60
CA LEU A 133 -9.88 -3.96 3.65
C LEU A 133 -10.35 -3.56 2.24
N LEU A 134 -9.42 -3.32 1.31
CA LEU A 134 -9.74 -2.97 -0.08
C LEU A 134 -10.44 -4.11 -0.82
N GLU A 135 -9.96 -5.35 -0.66
CA GLU A 135 -10.55 -6.54 -1.30
C GLU A 135 -11.97 -6.81 -0.78
N THR A 136 -12.19 -6.67 0.53
CA THR A 136 -13.51 -6.87 1.14
C THR A 136 -14.47 -5.77 0.70
N LEU A 137 -14.02 -4.51 0.67
CA LEU A 137 -14.81 -3.39 0.15
C LEU A 137 -15.17 -3.57 -1.33
N ALA A 138 -14.19 -3.93 -2.17
CA ALA A 138 -14.40 -4.17 -3.60
C ALA A 138 -15.33 -5.35 -3.88
N SER A 139 -15.38 -6.33 -2.97
CA SER A 139 -16.28 -7.48 -3.08
C SER A 139 -17.75 -7.10 -2.83
N SER A 140 -18.02 -6.12 -1.96
CA SER A 140 -19.39 -5.68 -1.64
C SER A 140 -19.85 -4.46 -2.44
N PHE A 141 -18.95 -3.53 -2.76
CA PHE A 141 -19.27 -2.25 -3.40
C PHE A 141 -18.32 -1.92 -4.56
N PRO A 142 -18.81 -1.29 -5.65
CA PRO A 142 -17.93 -0.67 -6.63
C PRO A 142 -16.93 0.28 -5.96
N THR A 143 -15.64 -0.05 -6.05
CA THR A 143 -14.58 0.68 -5.33
C THR A 143 -13.63 1.35 -6.31
N VAL A 144 -13.38 2.64 -6.11
CA VAL A 144 -12.50 3.48 -6.92
C VAL A 144 -11.42 4.10 -6.03
N ILE A 145 -10.17 4.05 -6.48
CA ILE A 145 -9.04 4.69 -5.80
C ILE A 145 -8.88 6.12 -6.32
N ALA A 146 -9.00 7.11 -5.44
CA ALA A 146 -8.65 8.49 -5.71
C ALA A 146 -7.21 8.74 -5.25
N TYR A 147 -6.27 8.76 -6.20
CA TYR A 147 -4.85 8.99 -5.93
C TYR A 147 -4.53 10.49 -5.94
N ILE A 148 -4.39 11.06 -4.76
CA ILE A 148 -4.23 12.49 -4.52
C ILE A 148 -2.76 12.91 -4.63
N ILE A 149 -2.45 13.76 -5.61
CA ILE A 149 -1.12 14.26 -5.95
C ILE A 149 -1.00 15.73 -5.54
N ASP A 150 0.16 16.10 -4.97
CA ASP A 150 0.50 17.50 -4.66
C ASP A 150 1.02 18.20 -5.94
N THR A 151 0.15 18.88 -6.69
CA THR A 151 0.47 19.46 -8.01
C THR A 151 1.66 20.43 -8.00
N PRO A 152 1.77 21.36 -7.02
CA PRO A 152 2.96 22.21 -6.89
C PRO A 152 4.27 21.44 -6.74
N ARG A 153 4.28 20.27 -6.06
CA ARG A 153 5.49 19.45 -5.91
C ARG A 153 5.74 18.54 -7.12
N ALA A 154 4.67 18.04 -7.74
CA ALA A 154 4.74 17.21 -8.95
C ALA A 154 5.12 18.00 -10.22
N SER A 155 5.51 19.26 -10.07
CA SER A 155 5.95 20.15 -11.13
C SER A 155 7.33 19.84 -11.68
N SER A 156 8.18 19.19 -10.88
CA SER A 156 9.47 18.67 -11.36
C SER A 156 9.23 17.35 -12.07
N THR A 157 9.87 17.15 -13.22
CA THR A 157 9.71 15.96 -14.05
C THR A 157 10.09 14.68 -13.31
N SER A 158 11.12 14.73 -12.47
CA SER A 158 11.55 13.60 -11.64
C SER A 158 10.48 13.23 -10.61
N THR A 159 9.92 14.23 -9.94
CA THR A 159 8.86 14.01 -8.93
C THR A 159 7.57 13.54 -9.59
N PHE A 160 7.24 14.07 -10.76
CA PHE A 160 6.12 13.60 -11.56
C PHE A 160 6.29 12.13 -11.94
N MET A 161 7.43 11.76 -12.53
CA MET A 161 7.73 10.39 -12.91
C MET A 161 7.64 9.43 -11.72
N SER A 162 8.27 9.76 -10.59
CA SER A 162 8.21 8.93 -9.40
C SER A 162 6.76 8.74 -8.92
N ASN A 163 5.94 9.79 -8.91
CA ASN A 163 4.52 9.66 -8.55
C ASN A 163 3.73 8.78 -9.53
N MET A 164 3.99 8.88 -10.83
CA MET A 164 3.33 8.05 -11.84
C MET A 164 3.70 6.58 -11.71
N LEU A 165 4.98 6.28 -11.44
CA LEU A 165 5.41 4.90 -11.16
C LEU A 165 4.79 4.35 -9.88
N TYR A 166 4.69 5.18 -8.83
CA TYR A 166 3.97 4.80 -7.62
C TYR A 166 2.49 4.53 -7.88
N ALA A 167 1.81 5.40 -8.64
CA ALA A 167 0.42 5.19 -9.04
C ALA A 167 0.26 3.88 -9.82
N CYS A 168 1.20 3.58 -10.71
CA CYS A 168 1.24 2.32 -11.46
C CYS A 168 1.38 1.12 -10.53
N SER A 169 2.32 1.15 -9.59
CA SER A 169 2.48 0.08 -8.59
C SER A 169 1.19 -0.13 -7.76
N ILE A 170 0.52 0.94 -7.36
CA ILE A 170 -0.75 0.85 -6.61
C ILE A 170 -1.85 0.25 -7.49
N LEU A 171 -1.96 0.66 -8.75
CA LEU A 171 -2.96 0.11 -9.69
C LEU A 171 -2.77 -1.40 -9.85
N TYR A 172 -1.53 -1.86 -10.07
CA TYR A 172 -1.24 -3.30 -10.20
C TYR A 172 -1.44 -4.07 -8.90
N LYS A 173 -1.11 -3.48 -7.75
CA LYS A 173 -1.27 -4.12 -6.44
C LYS A 173 -2.74 -4.24 -6.02
N THR A 174 -3.52 -3.20 -6.24
CA THR A 174 -4.93 -3.14 -5.82
C THR A 174 -5.87 -3.75 -6.86
N LYS A 175 -5.52 -3.67 -8.15
CA LYS A 175 -6.38 -4.08 -9.27
C LYS A 175 -7.76 -3.41 -9.15
N LEU A 176 -7.78 -2.12 -8.84
CA LEU A 176 -8.99 -1.30 -8.75
C LEU A 176 -8.90 -0.11 -9.70
N PRO A 177 -10.02 0.35 -10.28
CA PRO A 177 -10.03 1.55 -11.09
C PRO A 177 -9.50 2.74 -10.30
N MET A 178 -8.60 3.50 -10.93
CA MET A 178 -7.91 4.63 -10.28
C MET A 178 -8.18 5.94 -11.02
N ILE A 179 -8.32 7.00 -10.24
CA ILE A 179 -8.39 8.38 -10.71
C ILE A 179 -7.19 9.12 -10.14
N LEU A 180 -6.41 9.75 -11.01
CA LEU A 180 -5.34 10.66 -10.62
C LEU A 180 -5.95 12.04 -10.32
N VAL A 181 -5.83 12.48 -9.07
CA VAL A 181 -6.38 13.76 -8.60
C VAL A 181 -5.22 14.71 -8.34
N PHE A 182 -4.99 15.63 -9.26
CA PHE A 182 -4.02 16.71 -9.12
C PHE A 182 -4.62 17.77 -8.20
N ASN A 183 -4.26 17.73 -6.91
CA ASN A 183 -4.79 18.63 -5.90
C ASN A 183 -4.02 19.97 -5.86
N LYS A 184 -4.62 20.98 -5.25
CA LYS A 184 -4.05 22.34 -5.07
C LYS A 184 -3.88 23.09 -6.39
N THR A 185 -4.83 22.93 -7.31
CA THR A 185 -4.86 23.67 -8.58
C THR A 185 -4.97 25.18 -8.41
N ASP A 186 -5.42 25.65 -7.23
CA ASP A 186 -5.40 27.05 -6.84
C ASP A 186 -3.99 27.64 -6.71
N VAL A 187 -2.97 26.80 -6.49
CA VAL A 187 -1.56 27.22 -6.41
C VAL A 187 -0.87 27.05 -7.75
N LYS A 188 -1.08 25.90 -8.41
CA LYS A 188 -0.53 25.61 -9.74
C LYS A 188 -1.48 24.74 -10.53
N ASP A 189 -1.74 25.17 -11.76
CA ASP A 189 -2.58 24.45 -12.71
C ASP A 189 -2.02 23.07 -13.09
N ALA A 190 -2.92 22.12 -13.35
CA ALA A 190 -2.59 20.72 -13.64
C ALA A 190 -2.47 20.42 -15.15
N GLU A 191 -2.64 21.41 -16.02
CA GLU A 191 -2.56 21.23 -17.48
C GLU A 191 -1.22 20.64 -17.95
N PHE A 192 -0.09 21.02 -17.31
CA PHE A 192 1.22 20.44 -17.65
C PHE A 192 1.25 18.92 -17.44
N ALA A 193 0.54 18.42 -16.43
CA ALA A 193 0.48 16.99 -16.14
C ALA A 193 -0.35 16.26 -17.20
N LYS A 194 -1.47 16.86 -17.63
CA LYS A 194 -2.28 16.33 -18.74
C LYS A 194 -1.45 16.26 -20.01
N GLU A 195 -0.75 17.34 -20.34
CA GLU A 195 0.15 17.42 -21.49
C GLU A 195 1.21 16.31 -21.42
N TRP A 196 1.91 16.14 -20.30
CA TRP A 196 2.95 15.11 -20.14
C TRP A 196 2.43 13.67 -20.20
N MET A 197 1.16 13.43 -19.85
CA MET A 197 0.55 12.10 -19.95
C MET A 197 0.04 11.80 -21.36
N THR A 198 -0.41 12.81 -22.11
CA THR A 198 -0.90 12.63 -23.48
C THR A 198 0.20 12.75 -24.54
N ASP A 199 1.17 13.62 -24.31
CA ASP A 199 2.30 13.92 -25.19
C ASP A 199 3.60 13.55 -24.48
N PHE A 200 4.06 12.34 -24.78
CA PHE A 200 5.30 11.83 -24.23
C PHE A 200 6.53 12.60 -24.76
N ASP A 201 6.50 13.15 -25.97
CA ASP A 201 7.60 13.94 -26.52
C ASP A 201 7.74 15.26 -25.76
N ALA A 202 6.62 15.88 -25.38
CA ALA A 202 6.61 17.06 -24.52
C ALA A 202 7.24 16.76 -23.15
N PHE A 203 6.90 15.61 -22.55
CA PHE A 203 7.50 15.17 -21.29
C PHE A 203 9.01 14.91 -21.42
N GLN A 204 9.46 14.26 -22.49
CA GLN A 204 10.88 14.04 -22.74
C GLN A 204 11.67 15.34 -22.91
N GLN A 205 11.09 16.30 -23.61
CA GLN A 205 11.71 17.62 -23.78
C GLN A 205 11.83 18.35 -22.45
N ALA A 206 10.78 18.32 -21.62
CA ALA A 206 10.81 18.89 -20.28
C ALA A 206 11.90 18.26 -19.41
N LEU A 207 12.04 16.93 -19.43
CA LEU A 207 13.09 16.23 -18.69
C LEU A 207 14.49 16.65 -19.16
N ARG A 208 14.74 16.68 -20.47
CA ARG A 208 16.05 17.09 -21.02
C ARG A 208 16.39 18.53 -20.62
N GLN A 209 15.42 19.43 -20.67
CA GLN A 209 15.61 20.81 -20.23
C GLN A 209 15.93 20.89 -18.72
N GLU A 210 15.29 20.07 -17.89
CA GLU A 210 15.54 20.03 -16.44
C GLU A 210 16.93 19.41 -16.11
N GLU A 211 17.35 18.39 -16.87
CA GLU A 211 18.70 17.81 -16.82
C GLU A 211 19.78 18.84 -17.24
N GLU A 212 19.55 19.56 -18.35
CA GLU A 212 20.44 20.60 -18.85
C GLU A 212 20.53 21.82 -17.91
N ALA A 213 19.42 22.14 -17.22
CA ALA A 213 19.36 23.21 -16.23
C ALA A 213 20.04 22.86 -14.89
N GLY A 214 20.53 21.62 -14.71
CA GLY A 214 21.25 21.19 -13.51
C GLY A 214 20.36 20.99 -12.28
N ALA A 215 19.04 20.82 -12.47
CA ALA A 215 18.08 20.61 -11.37
C ALA A 215 18.21 19.22 -10.71
N PHE A 216 18.86 18.26 -11.37
CA PHE A 216 19.28 16.98 -10.80
C PHE A 216 20.62 17.12 -10.04
N GLY A 217 20.58 17.77 -8.88
CA GLY A 217 21.64 17.66 -7.86
C GLY A 217 22.97 18.37 -8.18
N THR A 218 23.07 19.63 -7.79
CA THR A 218 24.34 20.26 -7.41
C THR A 218 24.30 20.68 -5.93
N GLU A 219 24.31 19.71 -5.02
CA GLU A 219 24.88 19.96 -3.69
C GLU A 219 26.40 19.68 -3.75
N GLY A 220 27.17 20.74 -3.97
CA GLY A 220 28.60 20.78 -3.67
C GLY A 220 29.53 20.88 -4.89
N GLY A 221 29.97 22.09 -5.20
CA GLY A 221 31.24 22.32 -5.89
C GLY A 221 31.15 23.13 -7.17
N ALA A 222 31.72 24.32 -7.15
CA ALA A 222 32.03 25.09 -8.34
C ALA A 222 33.00 24.32 -9.24
N GLY A 223 32.56 23.98 -10.45
CA GLY A 223 33.39 23.48 -11.54
C GLY A 223 33.71 21.98 -11.47
N GLY A 224 33.01 21.18 -12.27
CA GLY A 224 33.43 19.82 -12.58
C GLY A 224 32.29 18.88 -12.93
N PHE A 225 32.14 18.58 -14.24
CA PHE A 225 31.67 17.30 -14.77
C PHE A 225 30.59 16.56 -13.96
N GLY A 226 29.35 17.06 -13.98
CA GLY A 226 28.20 16.44 -13.36
C GLY A 226 26.95 16.57 -14.22
N SER A 227 26.99 16.01 -15.42
CA SER A 227 25.78 15.73 -16.20
C SER A 227 24.87 14.92 -15.30
N GLY A 228 23.65 15.41 -15.00
CA GLY A 228 22.55 14.52 -14.64
C GLY A 228 22.61 13.36 -15.61
N SER A 229 22.79 12.15 -15.10
CA SER A 229 23.23 11.06 -15.95
C SER A 229 22.14 10.82 -17.00
N GLY A 230 22.44 10.91 -18.30
CA GLY A 230 21.50 10.64 -19.39
C GLY A 230 20.87 9.22 -19.36
N TYR A 231 21.20 8.41 -18.36
CA TYR A 231 20.50 7.19 -17.99
C TYR A 231 19.02 7.41 -17.67
N MET A 232 18.62 8.55 -17.08
CA MET A 232 17.21 8.80 -16.79
C MET A 232 16.40 8.98 -18.09
N GLY A 233 16.93 9.76 -19.04
CA GLY A 233 16.37 9.85 -20.39
C GLY A 233 16.33 8.51 -21.13
N SER A 234 17.36 7.65 -20.99
CA SER A 234 17.34 6.30 -21.57
C SER A 234 16.29 5.40 -20.93
N LEU A 235 16.17 5.42 -19.59
CA LEU A 235 15.18 4.66 -18.85
C LEU A 235 13.76 5.09 -19.25
N LEU A 236 13.51 6.39 -19.37
CA LEU A 236 12.23 6.92 -19.81
C LEU A 236 11.88 6.50 -21.23
N ASN A 237 12.84 6.50 -22.16
CA ASN A 237 12.61 5.93 -23.49
C ASN A 237 12.18 4.46 -23.41
N SER A 238 12.84 3.66 -22.56
CA SER A 238 12.48 2.25 -22.37
C SER A 238 11.12 2.06 -21.68
N MET A 239 10.71 2.98 -20.80
CA MET A 239 9.43 2.92 -20.07
C MET A 239 8.28 3.61 -20.79
N SER A 240 8.54 4.35 -21.88
CA SER A 240 7.58 5.15 -22.64
C SER A 240 6.32 4.37 -23.02
N LEU A 241 6.50 3.21 -23.65
CA LEU A 241 5.41 2.37 -24.12
C LEU A 241 4.55 1.84 -22.96
N MET A 242 5.20 1.53 -21.84
CA MET A 242 4.53 1.05 -20.63
C MET A 242 3.72 2.18 -19.98
N LEU A 243 4.30 3.39 -19.91
CA LEU A 243 3.61 4.57 -19.37
C LEU A 243 2.43 4.99 -20.25
N GLU A 244 2.55 4.92 -21.58
CA GLU A 244 1.45 5.24 -22.49
C GLU A 244 0.26 4.28 -22.28
N GLU A 245 0.52 2.97 -22.22
CA GLU A 245 -0.55 2.00 -21.96
C GLU A 245 -1.15 2.19 -20.57
N PHE A 246 -0.32 2.49 -19.57
CA PHE A 246 -0.78 2.81 -18.22
C PHE A 246 -1.70 4.05 -18.20
N TYR A 247 -1.35 5.13 -18.89
CA TYR A 247 -2.13 6.38 -18.89
C TYR A 247 -3.46 6.25 -19.64
N ARG A 248 -3.60 5.35 -20.63
CA ARG A 248 -4.88 5.11 -21.32
C ARG A 248 -5.99 4.65 -20.39
N HIS A 249 -5.64 3.98 -19.29
CA HIS A 249 -6.60 3.46 -18.31
C HIS A 249 -6.85 4.43 -17.15
N LEU A 250 -6.18 5.58 -17.09
CA LEU A 250 -6.32 6.52 -15.98
C LEU A 250 -7.23 7.68 -16.34
N SER A 251 -8.14 8.01 -15.43
CA SER A 251 -8.84 9.29 -15.46
C SER A 251 -8.02 10.31 -14.69
N VAL A 252 -7.87 11.50 -15.28
CA VAL A 252 -7.08 12.59 -14.71
C VAL A 252 -8.00 13.76 -14.45
N VAL A 253 -7.99 14.27 -13.22
CA VAL A 253 -8.74 15.47 -12.85
C VAL A 253 -7.87 16.43 -12.05
N GLY A 254 -8.05 17.72 -12.29
CA GLY A 254 -7.44 18.78 -11.48
C GLY A 254 -8.46 19.28 -10.48
N VAL A 255 -8.10 19.32 -9.19
CA VAL A 255 -9.02 19.76 -8.14
C VAL A 255 -8.34 20.75 -7.21
N SER A 256 -9.08 21.77 -6.78
CA SER A 256 -8.68 22.60 -5.65
C SER A 256 -9.55 22.25 -4.45
N SER A 257 -8.96 21.53 -3.48
CA SER A 257 -9.66 21.25 -2.21
C SER A 257 -10.05 22.53 -1.45
N MET A 258 -9.32 23.62 -1.67
CA MET A 258 -9.58 24.91 -1.02
C MET A 258 -10.75 25.66 -1.64
N THR A 259 -10.88 25.69 -2.97
CA THR A 259 -11.93 26.46 -3.66
C THR A 259 -13.14 25.61 -4.05
N GLY A 260 -12.97 24.30 -4.21
CA GLY A 260 -13.99 23.38 -4.73
C GLY A 260 -13.98 23.25 -6.26
N ASP A 261 -13.07 23.93 -6.95
CA ASP A 261 -12.91 23.81 -8.39
C ASP A 261 -12.52 22.37 -8.80
N GLY A 262 -13.09 21.87 -9.90
CA GLY A 262 -12.87 20.52 -10.42
C GLY A 262 -13.55 19.36 -9.67
N VAL A 263 -14.27 19.62 -8.56
CA VAL A 263 -14.94 18.54 -7.80
C VAL A 263 -16.08 17.89 -8.58
N ASP A 264 -16.78 18.66 -9.43
CA ASP A 264 -17.82 18.11 -10.30
C ASP A 264 -17.23 17.11 -11.32
N GLU A 265 -16.14 17.51 -11.98
CA GLU A 265 -15.39 16.68 -12.93
C GLU A 265 -14.86 15.41 -12.26
N PHE A 266 -14.42 15.51 -10.99
CA PHE A 266 -14.05 14.35 -10.20
C PHE A 266 -15.20 13.35 -10.03
N PHE A 267 -16.42 13.80 -9.68
CA PHE A 267 -17.55 12.89 -9.52
C PHE A 267 -18.04 12.31 -10.85
N GLU A 268 -17.92 13.04 -11.96
CA GLU A 268 -18.15 12.50 -13.31
C GLU A 268 -17.14 11.38 -13.65
N ALA A 269 -15.87 11.58 -13.30
CA ALA A 269 -14.84 10.54 -13.44
C ALA A 269 -15.12 9.33 -12.53
N VAL A 270 -15.58 9.54 -11.29
CA VAL A 270 -15.99 8.46 -10.37
C VAL A 270 -17.12 7.61 -10.97
N GLU A 271 -18.13 8.24 -11.56
CA GLU A 271 -19.24 7.51 -12.20
C GLU A 271 -18.76 6.71 -13.43
N THR A 272 -17.85 7.28 -14.23
CA THR A 272 -17.22 6.57 -15.34
C THR A 272 -16.44 5.34 -14.85
N LYS A 273 -15.65 5.51 -13.78
CA LYS A 273 -14.87 4.42 -13.17
C LYS A 273 -15.73 3.39 -12.44
N ARG A 274 -16.90 3.76 -11.92
CA ARG A 274 -17.90 2.82 -11.41
C ARG A 274 -18.38 1.88 -12.50
N GLN A 275 -18.71 2.42 -13.68
CA GLN A 275 -19.16 1.61 -14.81
C GLN A 275 -18.05 0.68 -15.33
N GLU A 276 -16.80 1.16 -15.35
CA GLU A 276 -15.62 0.34 -15.66
C GLU A 276 -15.42 -0.78 -14.63
N PHE A 277 -15.60 -0.49 -13.33
CA PHE A 277 -15.56 -1.50 -12.27
C PHE A 277 -16.57 -2.62 -12.51
N GLU A 278 -17.83 -2.25 -12.79
CA GLU A 278 -18.91 -3.22 -13.00
C GLU A 278 -18.71 -4.05 -14.28
N ARG A 279 -18.13 -3.47 -15.32
CA ARG A 279 -17.90 -4.12 -16.61
C ARG A 279 -16.70 -5.08 -16.58
N ASP A 280 -15.56 -4.61 -16.08
CA ASP A 280 -14.27 -5.28 -16.27
C ASP A 280 -13.79 -5.99 -14.99
N TYR A 281 -13.94 -5.33 -13.83
CA TYR A 281 -13.36 -5.82 -12.58
C TYR A 281 -14.26 -6.79 -11.82
N LYS A 282 -15.58 -6.52 -11.77
CA LYS A 282 -16.52 -7.38 -11.06
C LYS A 282 -16.53 -8.83 -11.56
N PRO A 283 -16.54 -9.11 -12.89
CA PRO A 283 -16.49 -10.49 -13.38
C PRO A 283 -15.16 -11.20 -13.06
N GLU A 284 -14.05 -10.46 -13.12
CA GLU A 284 -12.71 -10.95 -12.74
C GLU A 284 -12.66 -11.35 -11.25
N LEU A 285 -13.27 -10.55 -10.38
CA LEU A 285 -13.35 -10.80 -8.95
C LEU A 285 -14.24 -12.02 -8.63
N GLU A 286 -15.41 -12.12 -9.27
CA GLU A 286 -16.30 -13.28 -9.13
C GLU A 286 -15.64 -14.58 -9.63
N ARG A 287 -14.89 -14.53 -10.74
CA ARG A 287 -14.13 -15.69 -11.24
C ARG A 287 -13.10 -16.16 -10.22
N LYS A 288 -12.28 -15.24 -9.69
CA LYS A 288 -11.26 -15.56 -8.67
C LYS A 288 -11.86 -16.10 -7.39
N LYS A 289 -13.01 -15.55 -6.97
CA LYS A 289 -13.74 -16.04 -5.78
C LYS A 289 -14.20 -17.47 -5.98
N LYS A 290 -14.80 -17.77 -7.13
CA LYS A 290 -15.24 -19.12 -7.48
C LYS A 290 -14.09 -20.12 -7.56
N GLU A 291 -12.97 -19.74 -8.18
CA GLU A 291 -11.75 -20.56 -8.21
C GLU A 291 -11.21 -20.85 -6.80
N ARG A 292 -11.28 -19.87 -5.89
CA ARG A 292 -10.85 -20.05 -4.49
C ARG A 292 -11.80 -20.96 -3.70
N GLU A 293 -13.10 -20.85 -3.94
CA GLU A 293 -14.11 -21.74 -3.34
C GLU A 293 -13.93 -23.19 -3.82
N GLU A 294 -13.75 -23.41 -5.12
CA GLU A 294 -13.46 -24.73 -5.69
C GLU A 294 -12.13 -25.32 -5.16
N GLN A 295 -11.10 -24.50 -4.99
CA GLN A 295 -9.84 -24.91 -4.34
C GLN A 295 -10.04 -25.32 -2.88
N LYS A 296 -10.80 -24.53 -2.10
CA LYS A 296 -11.12 -24.84 -0.70
C LYS A 296 -11.93 -26.14 -0.59
N GLU A 297 -12.92 -26.34 -1.47
CA GLU A 297 -13.71 -27.58 -1.50
C GLU A 297 -12.86 -28.80 -1.85
N SER A 298 -12.01 -28.71 -2.89
CA SER A 298 -11.12 -29.81 -3.27
C SER A 298 -10.08 -30.15 -2.19
N GLN A 299 -9.57 -29.16 -1.45
CA GLN A 299 -8.70 -29.38 -0.30
C GLN A 299 -9.45 -30.07 0.85
N ARG A 300 -10.66 -29.60 1.20
CA ARG A 300 -11.49 -30.25 2.22
C ARG A 300 -11.80 -31.71 1.87
N GLU A 301 -12.12 -32.00 0.61
CA GLU A 301 -12.34 -33.38 0.16
C GLU A 301 -11.08 -34.25 0.27
N LEU A 302 -9.90 -33.71 -0.08
CA LEU A 302 -8.61 -34.39 0.07
C LEU A 302 -8.28 -34.69 1.54
N GLU A 303 -8.52 -33.73 2.44
CA GLU A 303 -8.32 -33.89 3.88
C GLU A 303 -9.28 -34.90 4.49
N LEU A 304 -10.57 -34.82 4.15
CA LEU A 304 -11.57 -35.80 4.56
C LEU A 304 -11.20 -37.21 4.08
N GLY A 305 -10.73 -37.33 2.83
CA GLY A 305 -10.25 -38.59 2.26
C GLY A 305 -9.05 -39.17 3.00
N LYS A 306 -8.08 -38.34 3.42
CA LYS A 306 -6.95 -38.76 4.27
C LYS A 306 -7.44 -39.25 5.64
N LEU A 307 -8.33 -38.49 6.29
CA LEU A 307 -8.90 -38.86 7.59
C LEU A 307 -9.66 -40.20 7.54
N MET A 308 -10.48 -40.42 6.50
CA MET A 308 -11.19 -41.68 6.31
C MET A 308 -10.24 -42.86 6.07
N LYS A 309 -9.14 -42.62 5.34
CA LYS A 309 -8.11 -43.64 5.12
C LYS A 309 -7.39 -44.00 6.42
N ASP A 310 -7.03 -43.04 7.25
CA ASP A 310 -6.36 -43.29 8.54
C ASP A 310 -7.28 -44.00 9.54
N MET A 311 -8.57 -43.64 9.58
CA MET A 311 -9.57 -44.38 10.36
C MET A 311 -9.70 -45.84 9.91
N SER A 312 -9.69 -46.11 8.59
CA SER A 312 -9.79 -47.48 8.05
C SER A 312 -8.55 -48.34 8.34
N VAL A 313 -7.36 -47.73 8.42
CA VAL A 313 -6.11 -48.43 8.77
C VAL A 313 -6.04 -48.72 10.28
N SER A 314 -6.57 -47.83 11.13
CA SER A 314 -6.68 -48.05 12.58
C SER A 314 -7.67 -49.18 12.97
N GLY A 315 -8.70 -49.42 12.15
CA GLY A 315 -9.68 -50.49 12.36
C GLY A 315 -9.15 -51.90 12.08
N SER A 316 -7.97 -52.04 11.46
CA SER A 316 -7.42 -53.32 11.01
C SER A 316 -6.28 -53.87 11.88
N SER A 317 -5.91 -53.20 12.97
CA SER A 317 -4.88 -53.68 13.92
C SER A 317 -5.46 -53.89 15.33
N ALA A 318 -5.87 -55.12 15.63
CA ALA A 318 -6.22 -55.53 16.99
C ALA A 318 -5.02 -56.14 17.74
N ARG A 319 -4.81 -55.63 18.97
CA ARG A 319 -3.89 -56.04 20.09
C ARG A 319 -2.53 -55.32 20.11
N THR A 320 -2.19 -54.50 21.10
CA THR A 320 -1.99 -54.86 22.54
C THR A 320 -2.01 -53.61 23.47
N GLN A 321 -2.36 -53.78 24.75
CA GLN A 321 -2.67 -52.77 25.81
C GLN A 321 -1.55 -51.78 26.25
N LYS A 322 -1.91 -50.51 26.54
CA LYS A 322 -1.95 -49.82 27.88
C LYS A 322 -2.08 -48.27 27.72
N GLY A 323 -2.96 -47.63 28.49
CA GLY A 323 -3.20 -46.15 28.49
C GLY A 323 -2.20 -45.31 29.32
N PRO A 324 -2.42 -43.99 29.56
CA PRO A 324 -3.73 -43.31 29.69
C PRO A 324 -3.96 -41.99 28.92
N SER A 325 -5.25 -41.64 28.83
CA SER A 325 -5.89 -40.32 28.60
C SER A 325 -5.38 -39.40 27.47
N HIS A 326 -6.11 -39.40 26.35
CA HIS A 326 -6.22 -38.22 25.49
C HIS A 326 -7.70 -37.81 25.45
N GLU A 327 -8.00 -36.60 25.92
CA GLU A 327 -9.32 -35.99 25.76
C GLU A 327 -9.61 -35.78 24.26
N PRO A 328 -10.88 -35.83 23.83
CA PRO A 328 -11.22 -35.47 22.47
C PRO A 328 -10.95 -33.97 22.30
N GLU A 329 -9.90 -33.62 21.56
CA GLU A 329 -9.74 -32.26 21.05
C GLU A 329 -10.92 -31.97 20.12
N THR A 330 -11.81 -31.11 20.61
CA THR A 330 -12.81 -30.46 19.77
C THR A 330 -12.03 -29.57 18.81
N VAL A 331 -11.91 -29.99 17.55
CA VAL A 331 -11.49 -29.13 16.45
C VAL A 331 -12.48 -27.97 16.37
N SER A 332 -12.12 -26.84 16.95
CA SER A 332 -12.77 -25.57 16.70
C SER A 332 -12.43 -25.16 15.27
N GLU A 333 -13.29 -25.55 14.33
CA GLU A 333 -13.38 -24.92 13.01
C GLU A 333 -13.78 -23.45 13.20
N ALA A 334 -12.80 -22.57 13.43
CA ALA A 334 -13.06 -21.13 13.46
C ALA A 334 -11.82 -20.22 13.20
N GLU A 335 -10.60 -20.73 13.03
CA GLU A 335 -9.41 -19.86 12.94
C GLU A 335 -8.51 -20.07 11.71
N ASP A 336 -8.92 -20.84 10.69
CA ASP A 336 -8.10 -21.05 9.49
C ASP A 336 -8.26 -19.96 8.39
N ASP A 337 -9.11 -18.93 8.59
CA ASP A 337 -9.26 -17.87 7.58
C ASP A 337 -8.18 -16.77 7.67
N GLU A 338 -7.37 -16.70 8.75
CA GLU A 338 -6.27 -15.72 8.89
C GLU A 338 -4.91 -16.25 8.40
N ASP A 339 -4.59 -17.54 8.60
CA ASP A 339 -3.27 -18.10 8.28
C ASP A 339 -3.01 -18.31 6.78
N ASP A 340 -4.08 -18.52 5.99
CA ASP A 340 -3.98 -18.69 4.54
C ASP A 340 -3.70 -17.39 3.78
N ILE A 341 -4.02 -16.23 4.37
CA ILE A 341 -3.72 -14.91 3.80
C ILE A 341 -2.24 -14.57 4.01
N ILE A 342 -1.69 -14.91 5.17
CA ILE A 342 -0.28 -14.66 5.52
C ILE A 342 0.65 -15.52 4.65
N LYS A 343 0.30 -16.78 4.39
CA LYS A 343 1.12 -17.66 3.54
C LYS A 343 1.12 -17.28 2.05
N ARG A 344 0.01 -16.76 1.51
CA ARG A 344 -0.06 -16.36 0.08
C ARG A 344 0.63 -15.03 -0.23
N GLY A 345 0.73 -14.11 0.74
CA GLY A 345 1.47 -12.85 0.57
C GLY A 345 2.98 -13.02 0.37
N LEU A 346 3.53 -14.20 0.69
CA LEU A 346 4.96 -14.52 0.57
C LEU A 346 5.30 -15.40 -0.65
N ALA A 347 4.31 -15.93 -1.36
CA ALA A 347 4.53 -16.94 -2.41
C ALA A 347 4.65 -16.38 -3.84
N ASP A 348 4.22 -15.14 -4.09
CA ASP A 348 4.20 -14.54 -5.44
C ASP A 348 5.43 -13.67 -5.76
N GLY A 349 6.54 -13.85 -5.03
CA GLY A 349 7.82 -13.20 -5.29
C GLY A 349 8.87 -14.16 -5.82
N GLU A 350 8.80 -14.55 -7.11
CA GLU A 350 9.98 -15.11 -7.78
C GLU A 350 11.01 -14.00 -7.99
N ALA A 351 12.05 -13.99 -7.16
CA ALA A 351 13.34 -13.41 -7.48
C ALA A 351 14.45 -14.22 -6.80
N ASP A 352 15.24 -14.90 -7.63
CA ASP A 352 16.52 -15.52 -7.33
C ASP A 352 17.41 -14.64 -6.44
N SER A 353 17.89 -15.21 -5.33
CA SER A 353 19.25 -14.94 -4.84
C SER A 353 19.69 -16.03 -3.87
N ASP A 354 20.69 -16.80 -4.29
CA ASP A 354 21.49 -17.70 -3.46
C ASP A 354 21.93 -17.02 -2.15
N TYR A 355 21.50 -17.55 -1.01
CA TYR A 355 22.13 -17.26 0.28
C TYR A 355 22.28 -18.55 1.09
N GLU A 356 23.53 -18.85 1.41
CA GLU A 356 23.98 -20.00 2.17
C GLU A 356 23.43 -19.99 3.61
N ASP A 357 23.11 -21.20 4.04
CA ASP A 357 22.58 -21.60 5.34
C ASP A 357 23.53 -21.24 6.49
N TYR A 358 23.03 -20.49 7.48
CA TYR A 358 23.65 -20.37 8.80
C TYR A 358 22.57 -20.52 9.88
N GLU A 359 22.49 -21.72 10.43
CA GLU A 359 21.69 -22.04 11.61
C GLU A 359 22.08 -21.14 12.81
N GLY A 360 21.05 -20.63 13.47
CA GLY A 360 21.17 -19.73 14.62
C GLY A 360 21.74 -20.39 15.86
N ALA A 361 22.48 -19.61 16.66
CA ALA A 361 22.81 -19.92 18.03
C ALA A 361 22.12 -18.92 18.98
N ASP A 362 21.29 -19.51 19.82
CA ASP A 362 20.61 -19.05 21.03
C ASP A 362 21.27 -17.89 21.80
N ALA A 363 20.42 -16.94 22.23
CA ALA A 363 20.80 -15.77 23.00
C ALA A 363 20.91 -16.13 24.49
N GLY A 364 22.12 -16.42 24.95
CA GLY A 364 22.36 -16.67 26.38
C GLY A 364 23.82 -16.81 26.80
N ASN A 365 24.64 -15.76 26.66
CA ASN A 365 25.82 -15.52 27.54
C ASN A 365 26.58 -14.24 27.17
N ASP A 366 26.33 -13.15 27.89
CA ASP A 366 26.95 -11.83 27.63
C ASP A 366 28.37 -11.69 28.22
N GLU A 367 28.84 -12.63 29.06
CA GLU A 367 30.17 -12.57 29.67
C GLU A 367 31.30 -13.11 28.76
N GLY A 368 30.99 -13.99 27.80
CA GLY A 368 32.00 -14.59 26.91
C GLY A 368 32.44 -13.70 25.74
N LEU A 369 31.56 -12.83 25.26
CA LEU A 369 31.83 -11.90 24.15
C LEU A 369 32.88 -10.85 24.54
N SER A 370 32.85 -10.36 25.77
CA SER A 370 33.81 -9.36 26.26
C SER A 370 35.22 -9.94 26.45
N GLN A 371 35.35 -11.23 26.77
CA GLN A 371 36.65 -11.92 26.84
C GLN A 371 37.25 -12.16 25.45
N ARG A 372 36.45 -12.59 24.47
CA ARG A 372 36.91 -12.76 23.07
C ARG A 372 37.36 -11.45 22.44
N TYR A 373 36.71 -10.34 22.77
CA TYR A 373 37.10 -9.01 22.29
C TYR A 373 38.46 -8.56 22.87
N LYS A 374 38.74 -8.87 24.15
CA LYS A 374 40.03 -8.58 24.79
C LYS A 374 41.17 -9.47 24.26
N GLU A 375 40.90 -10.73 23.95
CA GLU A 375 41.89 -11.62 23.33
C GLU A 375 42.21 -11.20 21.89
N ALA A 376 41.21 -10.79 21.10
CA ALA A 376 41.40 -10.27 19.74
C ALA A 376 42.24 -8.98 19.69
N LEU A 377 42.06 -8.09 20.68
CA LEU A 377 42.88 -6.87 20.84
C LEU A 377 44.32 -7.16 21.31
N SER A 378 44.56 -8.30 21.96
CA SER A 378 45.91 -8.70 22.40
C SER A 378 46.73 -9.36 21.27
N GLY A 379 46.06 -9.94 20.26
CA GLY A 379 46.70 -10.61 19.12
C GLY A 379 47.25 -9.67 18.04
N SER A 380 46.89 -8.38 18.05
CA SER A 380 47.30 -7.40 17.03
C SER A 380 48.62 -6.69 17.32
N GLN A 381 49.42 -7.16 18.27
CA GLN A 381 50.83 -6.74 18.44
C GLN A 381 51.77 -7.75 17.79
N SER A 382 51.75 -7.86 16.46
CA SER A 382 52.89 -8.38 15.70
C SER A 382 53.01 -7.64 14.36
N ALA A 383 54.24 -7.23 14.06
CA ALA A 383 54.61 -6.19 13.10
C ALA A 383 54.14 -6.43 11.65
N PRO A 384 53.95 -5.37 10.83
CA PRO A 384 53.45 -5.50 9.47
C PRO A 384 54.51 -6.11 8.53
N SER A 385 54.05 -7.00 7.65
CA SER A 385 54.84 -7.56 6.55
C SER A 385 54.99 -6.55 5.41
N ASN A 386 56.07 -6.71 4.63
CA ASN A 386 56.62 -5.72 3.69
C ASN A 386 55.74 -5.30 2.48
N GLN A 387 54.45 -5.66 2.41
CA GLN A 387 53.56 -5.31 1.29
C GLN A 387 52.76 -4.02 1.50
N ASP A 388 52.49 -3.61 2.75
CA ASP A 388 51.73 -2.38 3.08
C ASP A 388 52.52 -1.06 2.89
N ASN A 389 53.84 -1.16 2.66
CA ASN A 389 54.71 -0.01 2.45
C ASN A 389 54.66 0.58 1.02
N SER A 390 53.90 -0.03 0.09
CA SER A 390 53.77 0.46 -1.29
C SER A 390 52.66 1.51 -1.44
N PHE A 391 51.51 1.26 -0.80
CA PHE A 391 50.33 2.12 -0.90
C PHE A 391 50.52 3.45 -0.15
N THR A 392 51.16 3.40 1.01
CA THR A 392 51.47 4.58 1.84
C THR A 392 52.50 5.52 1.21
N ARG A 393 53.41 5.00 0.36
CA ARG A 393 54.35 5.83 -0.43
C ARG A 393 53.66 6.52 -1.59
N TYR A 394 52.70 5.86 -2.23
CA TYR A 394 51.94 6.41 -3.36
C TYR A 394 51.07 7.60 -2.92
N LEU A 395 50.42 7.48 -1.76
CA LEU A 395 49.62 8.56 -1.15
C LEU A 395 50.46 9.80 -0.77
N ARG A 396 51.72 9.61 -0.34
CA ARG A 396 52.63 10.75 -0.03
C ARG A 396 53.20 11.44 -1.26
N ALA A 397 53.40 10.72 -2.38
CA ALA A 397 53.93 11.32 -3.61
C ALA A 397 52.90 12.19 -4.34
N SER A 398 51.60 11.87 -4.21
CA SER A 398 50.51 12.61 -4.84
C SER A 398 50.16 13.94 -4.17
N GLN A 399 50.58 14.18 -2.91
CA GLN A 399 50.30 15.42 -2.17
C GLN A 399 51.43 16.47 -2.23
N MET A 400 52.56 16.20 -2.90
CA MET A 400 53.69 17.15 -3.02
C MET A 400 53.95 17.62 -4.47
N GLY A 401 52.94 17.59 -5.33
CA GLY A 401 53.00 18.21 -6.66
C GLY A 401 52.07 19.43 -6.73
N GLN A 402 52.62 20.61 -6.45
CA GLN A 402 52.10 21.88 -6.99
C GLN A 402 52.17 21.89 -8.52
#